data_AF-A0A101RNT8-F1
#
_entry.id   AF-A0A101RNT8-F1
#
_cell.length_a   1.000
_cell.length_b   1.000
_cell.length_c   1.000
_cell.angle_alpha   90.00
_cell.angle_beta   90.00
_cell.angle_gamma   90.00
#
_symmetry.space_group_name_H-M   'P 1'
#
loop_
_entity.id
_entity.type
_entity.pdbx_description
1 polymer ?
#
loop_
_entity_poly.entity_id
_entity_poly.type
_entity_poly.pdbx_seq_one_letter_code
_entity_poly.pdbx_strand_id
1 'polypeptide(L)'
;MPPHRILPPRSDRMYMELDSTDADTLVVSWHKDALEALAAYPYEAAALLWLALKQAEVFRPDGPKTNNFGLALILMPIYFLTAGEVGEAVERLIARGFLERADEDSVYIDPVAIRVIGRRELSARFRMDWNAEKASAPVPGQLDEADGETSAG
;
A
#
# COMPACT_ATOMS: atom_id res chain seq x y z
N MET A 1 -10.10 -31.41 3.18
CA MET A 1 -9.98 -31.37 1.71
C MET A 1 -8.94 -30.32 1.32
N PRO A 2 -8.12 -30.51 0.27
CA PRO A 2 -7.27 -31.66 -0.08
C PRO A 2 -5.80 -31.40 0.33
N PRO A 3 -4.90 -32.41 0.37
CA PRO A 3 -3.49 -32.20 0.68
C PRO A 3 -2.78 -31.73 -0.60
N HIS A 4 -2.86 -30.44 -0.90
CA HIS A 4 -2.14 -29.89 -2.04
C HIS A 4 -0.68 -29.63 -1.65
N ARG A 5 0.20 -30.38 -2.32
CA ARG A 5 1.66 -30.30 -2.24
C ARG A 5 2.13 -28.93 -2.72
N ILE A 6 2.76 -28.17 -1.82
CA ILE A 6 3.41 -26.89 -2.12
C ILE A 6 4.66 -27.18 -2.96
N LEU A 7 4.72 -26.59 -4.15
CA LEU A 7 5.91 -26.63 -5.02
C LEU A 7 6.97 -25.64 -4.53
N PRO A 8 8.27 -25.93 -4.70
CA PRO A 8 9.34 -25.08 -4.17
C PRO A 8 9.42 -23.74 -4.93
N PRO A 9 9.86 -22.66 -4.26
CA PRO A 9 9.97 -21.35 -4.86
C PRO A 9 11.15 -21.33 -5.83
N ARG A 10 10.91 -21.14 -7.13
CA ARG A 10 11.96 -20.74 -8.09
C ARG A 10 11.75 -19.33 -8.60
N SER A 11 11.29 -18.47 -7.71
CA SER A 11 11.46 -17.03 -7.82
C SER A 11 11.68 -16.60 -6.39
N ASP A 12 12.78 -15.90 -6.15
CA ASP A 12 12.99 -15.21 -4.91
C ASP A 12 11.77 -14.30 -4.69
N ARG A 13 10.89 -14.69 -3.78
CA ARG A 13 9.71 -13.91 -3.40
C ARG A 13 10.03 -12.97 -2.23
N MET A 14 11.32 -12.76 -1.94
CA MET A 14 11.71 -11.59 -1.16
C MET A 14 11.47 -10.37 -2.04
N TYR A 15 10.32 -9.74 -1.79
CA TYR A 15 9.87 -8.52 -2.45
C TYR A 15 9.58 -8.74 -3.95
N MET A 16 8.30 -8.75 -4.35
CA MET A 16 8.03 -8.34 -5.73
C MET A 16 8.62 -6.96 -5.87
N GLU A 17 9.75 -6.82 -6.57
CA GLU A 17 10.20 -5.53 -7.06
C GLU A 17 8.97 -4.90 -7.71
N LEU A 18 8.59 -3.71 -7.24
CA LEU A 18 7.51 -2.93 -7.84
C LEU A 18 7.89 -2.72 -9.31
N ASP A 19 7.33 -3.56 -10.19
CA ASP A 19 7.49 -3.44 -11.64
C ASP A 19 6.79 -2.17 -12.08
N SER A 20 7.53 -1.07 -12.02
CA SER A 20 7.03 0.22 -12.45
C SER A 20 6.72 0.26 -13.93
N THR A 21 7.02 -0.75 -14.74
CA THR A 21 6.58 -0.78 -16.14
C THR A 21 5.21 -1.40 -16.31
N ASP A 22 4.70 -2.10 -15.28
CA ASP A 22 3.39 -2.71 -15.29
C ASP A 22 2.28 -1.62 -15.30
N ALA A 23 1.39 -1.73 -16.29
CA ALA A 23 0.23 -0.87 -16.44
C ALA A 23 -0.78 -1.04 -15.28
N ASP A 24 -0.71 -2.17 -14.58
CA ASP A 24 -1.53 -2.48 -13.40
C ASP A 24 -0.92 -1.92 -12.10
N THR A 25 0.20 -1.20 -12.18
CA THR A 25 0.78 -0.49 -11.03
C THR A 25 -0.13 0.66 -10.58
N LEU A 26 -0.58 0.58 -9.32
CA LEU A 26 -1.29 1.63 -8.62
C LEU A 26 -0.35 2.37 -7.66
N VAL A 27 -0.49 3.69 -7.59
CA VAL A 27 0.18 4.52 -6.58
C VAL A 27 -0.87 4.99 -5.59
N VAL A 28 -0.61 4.79 -4.29
CA VAL A 28 -1.45 5.38 -3.24
C VAL A 28 -0.71 6.60 -2.70
N SER A 29 -1.27 7.78 -2.95
CA SER A 29 -0.80 9.04 -2.38
C SER A 29 -1.55 9.30 -1.08
N TRP A 30 -0.80 9.60 -0.03
CA TRP A 30 -1.36 10.04 1.26
C TRP A 30 -0.86 11.44 1.56
N HIS A 31 -1.74 12.28 2.12
CA HIS A 31 -1.26 13.51 2.73
C HIS A 31 -0.41 13.20 3.95
N LYS A 32 0.67 13.96 4.14
CA LYS A 32 1.55 13.82 5.30
C LYS A 32 0.75 13.92 6.62
N ASP A 33 -0.10 14.93 6.74
CA ASP A 33 -0.87 15.16 7.97
C ASP A 33 -1.91 14.05 8.21
N ALA A 34 -2.44 13.43 7.15
CA ALA A 34 -3.32 12.27 7.28
C ALA A 34 -2.57 11.04 7.81
N LEU A 35 -1.34 10.80 7.31
CA LEU A 35 -0.47 9.74 7.85
C LEU A 35 -0.11 9.98 9.31
N GLU A 36 0.30 11.21 9.67
CA GLU A 36 0.65 11.56 11.04
C GLU A 36 -0.55 11.38 11.99
N ALA A 37 -1.74 11.83 11.57
CA ALA A 37 -2.96 11.69 12.35
C ALA A 37 -3.38 10.23 12.54
N LEU A 38 -3.17 9.38 11.53
CA LEU A 38 -3.62 7.98 11.52
C LEU A 38 -2.57 6.99 12.02
N ALA A 39 -1.33 7.42 12.26
CA ALA A 39 -0.24 6.57 12.75
C ALA A 39 -0.59 5.84 14.06
N ALA A 40 -1.40 6.46 14.93
CA ALA A 40 -1.86 5.87 16.19
C ALA A 40 -3.14 5.01 16.05
N TYR A 41 -3.75 4.98 14.87
CA TYR A 41 -5.07 4.37 14.62
C TYR A 41 -5.01 3.39 13.44
N PRO A 42 -4.34 2.23 13.59
CA PRO A 42 -4.09 1.31 12.49
C PRO A 42 -5.36 0.77 11.83
N TYR A 43 -6.46 0.64 12.58
CA TYR A 43 -7.76 0.23 12.04
C TYR A 43 -8.39 1.31 11.16
N GLU A 44 -8.30 2.58 11.57
CA GLU A 44 -8.77 3.73 10.78
C GLU A 44 -7.92 3.90 9.52
N ALA A 45 -6.60 3.77 9.64
CA ALA A 45 -5.68 3.79 8.49
C ALA A 45 -6.01 2.67 7.49
N ALA A 46 -6.23 1.45 7.97
CA ALA A 46 -6.61 0.32 7.13
C ALA A 46 -7.99 0.53 6.47
N ALA A 47 -8.97 1.06 7.21
CA ALA A 47 -10.30 1.36 6.70
C ALA A 47 -10.27 2.43 5.60
N LEU A 48 -9.50 3.51 5.81
CA LEU A 48 -9.33 4.58 4.84
C LEU A 48 -8.70 4.07 3.54
N LEU A 49 -7.62 3.27 3.65
CA LEU A 49 -6.99 2.64 2.50
C LEU A 49 -7.93 1.68 1.77
N TRP A 50 -8.65 0.85 2.52
CA TRP A 50 -9.59 -0.10 1.97
C TRP A 50 -10.73 0.58 1.19
N LEU A 51 -11.27 1.68 1.73
CA LEU A 51 -12.27 2.50 1.04
C LEU A 51 -11.70 3.12 -0.24
N ALA A 52 -10.47 3.66 -0.19
CA ALA A 52 -9.82 4.23 -1.38
C ALA A 52 -9.59 3.19 -2.49
N LEU A 53 -9.20 1.97 -2.12
CA LEU A 53 -9.03 0.87 -3.07
C LEU A 53 -10.38 0.37 -3.63
N LYS A 54 -11.44 0.37 -2.81
CA LYS A 54 -12.80 0.10 -3.30
C LYS A 54 -13.28 1.15 -4.28
N GLN A 55 -13.09 2.43 -3.99
CA GLN A 55 -13.44 3.55 -4.88
C GLN A 55 -12.67 3.47 -6.20
N ALA A 56 -11.42 3.00 -6.17
CA ALA A 56 -10.62 2.73 -7.35
C ALA A 56 -10.89 1.37 -8.01
N GLU A 57 -11.92 0.65 -7.56
CA GLU A 57 -12.42 -0.59 -8.17
C GLU A 57 -11.40 -1.74 -8.21
N VAL A 58 -10.41 -1.71 -7.30
CA VAL A 58 -9.29 -2.66 -7.26
C VAL A 58 -9.75 -4.09 -6.94
N PHE A 59 -10.77 -4.22 -6.08
CA PHE A 59 -11.26 -5.53 -5.61
C PHE A 59 -12.32 -6.17 -6.51
N ARG A 60 -12.46 -5.73 -7.77
CA ARG A 60 -13.35 -6.38 -8.73
C ARG A 60 -12.95 -7.84 -8.99
N PRO A 61 -13.88 -8.74 -9.35
CA PRO A 61 -13.56 -10.14 -9.69
C PRO A 61 -12.49 -10.29 -10.79
N ASP A 62 -12.45 -9.31 -11.69
CA ASP A 62 -11.55 -9.10 -12.82
C ASP A 62 -10.49 -8.01 -12.54
N GLY A 63 -10.41 -7.52 -11.31
CA GLY A 63 -9.44 -6.52 -10.87
C GLY A 63 -8.00 -7.07 -10.77
N PRO A 64 -7.01 -6.18 -10.66
CA PRO A 64 -5.61 -6.58 -10.56
C PRO A 64 -5.41 -7.43 -9.30
N LYS A 65 -4.74 -8.58 -9.46
CA LYS A 65 -4.39 -9.42 -8.30
C LYS A 65 -3.36 -8.68 -7.46
N THR A 66 -3.78 -8.15 -6.32
CA THR A 66 -2.88 -7.50 -5.36
C THR A 66 -1.96 -8.53 -4.72
N ASN A 67 -0.80 -8.75 -5.33
CA ASN A 67 0.30 -9.55 -4.78
C ASN A 67 1.28 -8.71 -3.93
N ASN A 68 0.89 -7.49 -3.57
CA ASN A 68 1.73 -6.55 -2.82
C ASN A 68 1.67 -6.86 -1.31
N PHE A 69 2.74 -7.45 -0.79
CA PHE A 69 2.86 -7.80 0.63
C PHE A 69 2.78 -6.57 1.56
N GLY A 70 3.32 -5.42 1.14
CA GLY A 70 3.22 -4.18 1.90
C GLY A 70 1.78 -3.68 2.02
N LEU A 71 1.02 -3.76 0.92
CA LEU A 71 -0.41 -3.46 0.94
C LEU A 71 -1.18 -4.44 1.84
N ALA A 72 -0.82 -5.73 1.80
CA ALA A 72 -1.42 -6.74 2.67
C ALA A 72 -1.13 -6.46 4.16
N LEU A 73 0.04 -5.97 4.53
CA LEU A 73 0.37 -5.59 5.91
C LEU A 73 -0.47 -4.40 6.39
N ILE A 74 -0.64 -3.37 5.56
CA ILE A 74 -1.43 -2.18 5.93
C ILE A 74 -2.92 -2.53 5.99
N LEU A 75 -3.41 -3.40 5.10
CA LEU A 75 -4.80 -3.86 5.12
C LEU A 75 -5.04 -4.95 6.16
N MET A 76 -4.01 -5.63 6.67
CA MET A 76 -4.14 -6.74 7.61
C MET A 76 -5.17 -6.46 8.73
N PRO A 77 -5.15 -5.29 9.41
CA PRO A 77 -6.11 -5.00 10.47
C PRO A 77 -7.57 -5.10 10.02
N ILE A 78 -7.91 -4.73 8.78
CA ILE A 78 -9.29 -4.76 8.27
C ILE A 78 -9.86 -6.18 8.26
N TYR A 79 -9.01 -7.19 8.00
CA TYR A 79 -9.43 -8.58 7.88
C TYR A 79 -9.73 -9.24 9.25
N PHE A 80 -9.38 -8.57 10.34
CA PHE A 80 -9.69 -8.99 11.70
C PHE A 80 -10.89 -8.25 12.30
N LEU A 81 -11.45 -7.26 11.60
CA LEU A 81 -12.60 -6.50 12.07
C LEU A 81 -13.91 -7.17 11.64
N THR A 82 -14.89 -7.12 12.54
CA THR A 82 -16.30 -7.35 12.23
C THR A 82 -16.87 -6.21 11.39
N ALA A 83 -18.02 -6.43 10.75
CA ALA A 83 -18.70 -5.37 9.99
C ALA A 83 -19.03 -4.15 10.87
N GLY A 84 -19.39 -4.36 12.14
CA GLY A 84 -19.66 -3.28 13.09
C GLY A 84 -18.41 -2.46 13.42
N GLU A 85 -17.27 -3.12 13.65
CA GLU A 85 -16.01 -2.42 13.93
C GLU A 85 -15.46 -1.67 12.72
N VAL A 86 -15.69 -2.19 11.51
CA VAL A 86 -15.41 -1.43 10.27
C VAL A 86 -16.28 -0.18 10.22
N GLY A 87 -17.58 -0.29 10.54
CA GLY A 87 -18.49 0.85 10.64
C GLY A 87 -18.02 1.89 11.66
N GLU A 88 -17.61 1.47 12.86
CA GLU A 88 -17.04 2.39 13.86
C GLU A 88 -15.77 3.10 13.37
N ALA A 89 -14.89 2.40 12.67
CA ALA A 89 -13.70 3.01 12.08
C ALA A 89 -14.08 4.07 11.04
N VAL A 90 -15.13 3.81 10.23
CA VAL A 90 -15.67 4.78 9.27
C VAL A 90 -16.25 6.00 9.99
N GLU A 91 -17.04 5.83 11.06
CA GLU A 91 -17.55 6.98 11.84
C GLU A 91 -16.42 7.83 12.42
N ARG A 92 -15.35 7.20 12.93
CA ARG A 92 -14.19 7.94 13.46
C ARG A 92 -13.46 8.71 12.36
N LEU A 93 -13.32 8.13 11.17
CA LEU A 93 -12.76 8.82 10.00
C LEU A 93 -13.60 10.02 9.57
N ILE A 94 -14.94 9.90 9.61
CA ILE A 94 -15.86 11.03 9.37
C ILE A 94 -15.66 12.13 10.43
N ALA A 95 -15.64 11.74 11.72
CA ALA A 95 -15.45 12.70 12.82
C ALA A 95 -14.10 13.43 12.76
N ARG A 96 -13.09 12.84 12.12
CA ARG A 96 -11.78 13.44 11.88
C ARG A 96 -11.69 14.27 10.59
N GLY A 97 -12.72 14.25 9.76
CA GLY A 97 -12.79 15.00 8.50
C GLY A 97 -12.06 14.34 7.32
N PHE A 98 -11.73 13.05 7.40
CA PHE A 98 -11.15 12.33 6.26
C PHE A 98 -12.20 11.82 5.27
N LEU A 99 -13.44 11.67 5.76
CA LEU A 99 -14.59 11.22 5.00
C LEU A 99 -15.75 12.18 5.22
N GLU A 100 -16.60 12.32 4.20
CA GLU A 100 -17.88 13.00 4.29
C GLU A 100 -19.01 11.99 4.04
N ARG A 101 -20.08 12.07 4.82
CA ARG A 101 -21.25 11.21 4.61
C ARG A 101 -22.00 11.63 3.35
N ALA A 102 -22.19 10.69 2.42
CA ALA A 102 -22.96 10.91 1.20
C ALA A 102 -24.43 10.51 1.40
N ASP A 103 -24.67 9.32 1.97
CA ASP A 103 -25.98 8.80 2.36
C ASP A 103 -25.85 7.85 3.57
N GLU A 104 -26.89 7.07 3.89
CA GLU A 104 -26.89 6.15 5.04
C GLU A 104 -25.77 5.09 4.96
N ASP A 105 -25.40 4.66 3.75
CA ASP A 105 -24.46 3.56 3.51
C ASP A 105 -23.20 3.98 2.70
N SER A 106 -23.10 5.25 2.31
CA SER A 106 -22.06 5.75 1.41
C SER A 106 -21.30 6.94 1.97
N VAL A 107 -20.02 7.03 1.63
CA VAL A 107 -19.12 8.11 2.03
C VAL A 107 -18.33 8.64 0.83
N TYR A 108 -18.04 9.93 0.84
CA TYR A 108 -17.02 10.55 0.00
C TYR A 108 -15.70 10.56 0.73
N ILE A 109 -14.62 10.19 0.03
CA ILE A 109 -13.26 10.29 0.55
C ILE A 109 -12.71 11.65 0.15
N ASP A 110 -12.11 12.38 1.09
CA ASP A 110 -11.36 13.59 0.76
C ASP A 110 -10.13 13.20 -0.09
N PRO A 111 -10.05 13.59 -1.37
CA PRO A 111 -8.94 13.22 -2.25
C PRO A 111 -7.61 13.87 -1.83
N VAL A 112 -7.64 14.88 -0.95
CA VAL A 112 -6.43 15.43 -0.33
C VAL A 112 -5.86 14.41 0.67
N ALA A 113 -6.71 13.80 1.50
CA ALA A 113 -6.28 12.87 2.54
C ALA A 113 -5.63 11.60 1.97
N ILE A 114 -6.30 10.98 0.98
CA ILE A 114 -5.79 9.81 0.29
C ILE A 114 -6.33 9.74 -1.15
N ARG A 115 -5.48 9.31 -2.08
CA ARG A 115 -5.88 9.06 -3.47
C ARG A 115 -5.15 7.88 -4.06
N VAL A 116 -5.89 7.00 -4.72
CA VAL A 116 -5.32 6.00 -5.64
C VAL A 116 -5.16 6.65 -7.01
N ILE A 117 -3.94 6.63 -7.53
CA ILE A 117 -3.57 7.26 -8.80
C ILE A 117 -3.17 6.12 -9.75
N GLY A 118 -3.88 6.02 -10.87
CA GLY A 118 -3.51 5.11 -11.94
C GLY A 118 -2.18 5.56 -12.57
N ARG A 119 -1.32 4.61 -12.96
CA ARG A 119 -0.01 4.93 -13.57
C ARG A 119 -0.10 5.92 -14.73
N ARG A 120 -1.15 5.85 -15.56
CA ARG A 120 -1.37 6.73 -16.72
C ARG A 120 -1.56 8.19 -16.33
N GLU A 121 -2.00 8.47 -15.10
CA GLU A 121 -2.18 9.82 -14.57
C GLU A 121 -0.88 10.40 -13.99
N LEU A 122 0.17 9.59 -13.79
CA LEU A 122 1.45 10.04 -13.25
C LEU A 122 2.24 10.85 -14.28
N SER A 123 2.74 12.01 -13.86
CA SER A 123 3.59 12.85 -14.70
C SER A 123 4.86 12.10 -15.14
N ALA A 124 5.38 12.44 -16.33
CA ALA A 124 6.64 11.86 -16.81
C ALA A 124 7.79 12.15 -15.83
N ARG A 125 7.82 13.37 -15.25
CA ARG A 125 8.83 13.77 -14.28
C ARG A 125 8.79 12.92 -13.02
N PHE A 126 7.61 12.72 -12.43
CA PHE A 126 7.44 11.87 -11.25
C PHE A 126 7.92 10.44 -11.53
N ARG A 127 7.56 9.88 -12.69
CA ARG A 127 8.01 8.54 -13.09
C ARG A 127 9.53 8.45 -13.25
N MET A 128 10.18 9.50 -13.76
CA MET A 128 11.65 9.56 -13.88
C MET A 128 12.32 9.63 -12.51
N ASP A 129 11.86 10.54 -11.64
CA ASP A 129 12.42 10.73 -10.29
C ASP A 129 12.25 9.45 -9.46
N TRP A 130 11.05 8.85 -9.49
CA TRP A 130 10.78 7.58 -8.82
C TRP A 130 11.67 6.44 -9.33
N ASN A 131 11.89 6.34 -10.66
CA ASN A 131 12.78 5.32 -11.20
C ASN A 131 14.24 5.55 -10.79
N ALA A 132 14.69 6.81 -10.70
CA ALA A 132 16.04 7.15 -10.25
C ALA A 132 16.27 6.81 -8.77
N GLU A 133 15.32 7.16 -7.89
CA GLU A 133 15.39 6.83 -6.46
C GLU A 133 15.49 5.32 -6.21
N LYS A 134 14.72 4.51 -6.96
CA LYS A 134 14.81 3.05 -6.89
C LYS A 134 16.14 2.50 -7.36
N ALA A 135 16.68 3.03 -8.47
CA ALA A 135 17.99 2.61 -8.96
C ALA A 135 19.13 2.95 -7.98
N SER A 136 18.92 3.96 -7.13
CA SER A 136 19.86 4.34 -6.06
C SER A 136 19.61 3.63 -4.72
N ALA A 137 18.52 2.87 -4.58
CA ALA A 137 18.22 2.18 -3.34
C ALA A 137 19.20 1.00 -3.15
N PRO A 138 19.71 0.78 -1.92
CA PRO A 138 20.63 -0.33 -1.65
C PRO A 138 19.93 -1.67 -1.96
N VAL A 139 20.64 -2.55 -2.65
CA VAL A 139 20.14 -3.89 -2.97
C VAL A 139 20.01 -4.68 -1.64
N PRO A 140 18.82 -5.20 -1.29
CA PRO A 140 18.66 -5.99 -0.09
C PRO A 140 19.62 -7.19 -0.08
N GLY A 141 20.48 -7.27 0.93
CA GLY A 141 21.46 -8.36 1.10
C GLY A 141 22.88 -8.03 0.65
N GLN A 142 23.13 -6.85 0.08
CA GLN A 142 24.48 -6.35 -0.17
C GLN A 142 24.95 -5.62 1.09
N LEU A 143 25.43 -6.37 2.08
CA LEU A 143 26.23 -5.78 3.16
C LEU A 143 27.48 -5.22 2.50
N ASP A 144 27.71 -3.92 2.63
CA ASP A 144 29.00 -3.33 2.27
C ASP A 144 30.08 -4.12 3.03
N GLU A 145 30.92 -4.84 2.28
CA GLU A 145 32.21 -5.30 2.79
C GLU A 145 33.01 -4.03 3.07
N ALA A 146 32.83 -3.46 4.26
CA ALA A 146 33.62 -2.36 4.73
C ALA A 146 35.07 -2.85 4.81
N ASP A 147 35.89 -2.30 3.90
CA ASP A 147 37.33 -2.47 3.79
C ASP A 147 37.99 -2.52 5.17
N GLY A 148 38.39 -3.72 5.57
CA GLY A 148 39.29 -3.97 6.67
C GLY A 148 40.71 -4.17 6.15
N GLU A 149 41.30 -3.14 5.53
CA GLU A 149 42.75 -3.04 5.46
C GLU A 149 43.29 -2.85 6.89
N THR A 150 43.60 -3.95 7.57
CA THR A 150 44.55 -3.95 8.68
C THR A 150 45.86 -4.55 8.20
N SER A 151 46.78 -3.65 7.82
CA SER A 151 48.21 -3.94 7.88
C SER A 151 48.57 -4.49 9.26
N ALA A 152 49.06 -5.72 9.29
CA ALA A 152 50.03 -6.21 10.25
C ALA A 152 51.19 -6.73 9.38
N GLY A 153 52.41 -6.21 9.46
CA GLY A 153 53.23 -6.10 10.66
C GLY A 153 54.40 -7.04 10.44
#